data_AF-A0A166T336-F1
#
_entry.id   AF-A0A166T336-F1
#
_cell.length_a   1.000
_cell.length_b   1.000
_cell.length_c   1.000
_cell.angle_alpha   90.00
_cell.angle_beta   90.00
_cell.angle_gamma   90.00
#
_symmetry.space_group_name_H-M   'P 1'
#
loop_
_entity.id
_entity.type
_entity.pdbx_description
1 polymer ?
#
loop_
_entity_poly.entity_id
_entity_poly.type
_entity_poly.pdbx_seq_one_letter_code
_entity_poly.pdbx_strand_id
1 'polypeptide(L)'
;MPSLLRLLRVVAWAFVGVVALIAVFVILPSPAVLESTLENNIRDGLPVMRAYKVEQFMPHSIFTSDARRPLKDAFAIKWTYDENNNTLLVNDIPHFRLHPEYNNSHMQDEPVMGQPTTVPVFVGNLDGINLPWLNLADATLMLRDIMPIHGPEYATFKLRVAGAMRHRKDGALIYEMFVAPPPAASAHHLPALLTLTYEPGILGPTFQFPQTPFSASPSITFPIRRAIVYILAPVVFTVIPALMIAGYAVRIAFWVTVGWLLWAIAFGSLKNQRRQLMGGAPSAVPAVASDAQAEGKADREQPEPGKTSGVAGAADNMV
;
A
#
# COMPACT_ATOMS: atom_id res chain seq x y z
N MET A 1 -31.03 -15.62 22.05
CA MET A 1 -29.74 -16.30 22.33
C MET A 1 -29.21 -17.22 21.22
N PRO A 2 -29.98 -18.08 20.53
CA PRO A 2 -29.40 -19.00 19.52
C PRO A 2 -28.77 -18.30 18.31
N SER A 3 -29.22 -17.08 17.98
CA SER A 3 -28.65 -16.23 16.94
C SER A 3 -27.23 -15.76 17.26
N LEU A 4 -26.96 -15.36 18.51
CA LEU A 4 -25.63 -14.89 18.95
C LEU A 4 -24.59 -16.01 18.88
N LEU A 5 -24.95 -17.22 19.33
CA LEU A 5 -24.05 -18.38 19.28
C LEU A 5 -23.70 -18.77 17.83
N ARG A 6 -24.68 -18.70 16.91
CA ARG A 6 -24.43 -18.94 15.47
C ARG A 6 -23.49 -17.90 14.88
N LEU A 7 -23.70 -16.61 15.19
CA LEU A 7 -22.83 -15.54 14.73
C LEU A 7 -21.39 -15.73 15.22
N LEU A 8 -21.20 -16.02 16.52
CA LEU A 8 -19.88 -16.27 17.10
C LEU A 8 -19.17 -17.45 16.43
N ARG A 9 -19.89 -18.52 16.09
CA ARG A 9 -19.32 -19.65 15.35
C ARG A 9 -18.87 -19.24 13.95
N VAL A 10 -19.68 -18.48 13.21
CA VAL A 10 -19.32 -18.01 11.87
C VAL A 10 -18.07 -17.12 11.91
N VAL A 11 -18.01 -16.18 12.87
CA VAL A 11 -16.84 -15.31 13.06
C VAL A 11 -15.59 -16.13 13.42
N ALA A 12 -15.72 -17.11 14.32
CA ALA A 12 -14.60 -17.99 14.67
C ALA A 12 -14.10 -18.80 13.45
N TRP A 13 -15.00 -19.35 12.64
CA TRP A 13 -14.63 -20.07 11.42
C TRP A 13 -13.99 -19.16 10.37
N ALA A 14 -14.51 -17.95 10.19
CA ALA A 14 -13.92 -16.96 9.29
C ALA A 14 -12.48 -16.61 9.74
N PHE A 15 -12.27 -16.41 11.04
CA PHE A 15 -10.94 -16.16 11.60
C PHE A 15 -9.98 -17.34 11.35
N VAL A 16 -10.42 -18.57 11.61
CA VAL A 16 -9.63 -19.78 11.32
C VAL A 16 -9.29 -19.87 9.82
N GLY A 17 -10.23 -19.55 8.93
CA GLY A 17 -10.00 -19.51 7.50
C GLY A 17 -8.94 -18.47 7.09
N VAL A 18 -8.99 -17.27 7.67
CA VAL A 18 -7.98 -16.22 7.44
C VAL A 18 -6.59 -16.67 7.91
N VAL A 19 -6.50 -17.25 9.11
CA VAL A 19 -5.22 -17.78 9.64
C VAL A 19 -4.68 -18.91 8.75
N ALA A 20 -5.55 -19.81 8.29
CA ALA A 20 -5.16 -20.89 7.38
C ALA A 20 -4.65 -20.34 6.03
N LEU A 21 -5.32 -19.33 5.46
CA LEU A 21 -4.86 -18.66 4.24
C LEU A 21 -3.50 -17.98 4.41
N ILE A 22 -3.28 -17.30 5.54
CA ILE A 22 -1.97 -16.71 5.87
C ILE A 22 -0.91 -17.82 5.99
N ALA A 23 -1.21 -18.92 6.67
CA ALA A 23 -0.29 -20.04 6.81
C ALA A 23 0.06 -20.65 5.45
N VAL A 24 -0.93 -20.88 4.57
CA VAL A 24 -0.70 -21.34 3.20
C VAL A 24 0.16 -20.35 2.44
N PHE A 25 -0.12 -19.04 2.53
CA PHE A 25 0.66 -18.00 1.87
C PHE A 25 2.14 -18.02 2.29
N VAL A 26 2.40 -18.14 3.59
CA VAL A 26 3.75 -18.19 4.16
C VAL A 26 4.47 -19.47 3.71
N ILE A 27 3.83 -20.64 3.83
CA ILE A 27 4.45 -21.95 3.57
C ILE A 27 4.66 -22.21 2.08
N LEU A 28 3.86 -21.61 1.21
CA LEU A 28 3.99 -21.82 -0.24
C LEU A 28 5.43 -21.51 -0.66
N PRO A 29 6.09 -22.35 -1.48
CA PRO A 29 7.41 -22.04 -2.02
C PRO A 29 7.29 -21.02 -3.16
N SER A 30 8.36 -20.34 -3.53
CA SER A 30 8.41 -19.44 -4.70
C SER A 30 9.46 -19.94 -5.70
N PRO A 31 9.20 -21.07 -6.38
CA PRO A 31 10.18 -21.67 -7.28
C PRO A 31 10.39 -20.78 -8.52
N ALA A 32 11.64 -20.61 -8.92
CA ALA A 32 11.97 -19.90 -10.15
C ALA A 32 11.47 -20.69 -11.38
N VAL A 33 11.04 -19.97 -12.41
CA VAL A 33 10.70 -20.56 -13.72
C VAL A 33 11.99 -20.79 -14.49
N LEU A 34 12.06 -21.90 -15.23
CA LEU A 34 13.17 -22.23 -16.11
C LEU A 34 13.31 -21.18 -17.21
N GLU A 35 14.53 -20.69 -17.44
CA GLU A 35 14.80 -19.67 -18.45
C GLU A 35 14.38 -20.11 -19.85
N SER A 36 14.66 -21.36 -20.23
CA SER A 36 14.24 -21.91 -21.53
C SER A 36 12.73 -21.85 -21.76
N THR A 37 11.92 -22.00 -20.71
CA THR A 37 10.45 -21.84 -20.81
C THR A 37 10.09 -20.39 -21.11
N LEU A 38 10.80 -19.42 -20.52
CA LEU A 38 10.56 -17.99 -20.77
C LEU A 38 10.97 -17.59 -22.18
N GLU A 39 12.11 -18.10 -22.66
CA GLU A 39 12.61 -17.87 -24.02
C GLU A 39 11.64 -18.42 -25.07
N ASN A 40 11.10 -19.61 -24.85
CA ASN A 40 10.09 -20.19 -25.72
C ASN A 40 8.78 -19.40 -25.64
N ASN A 41 8.32 -19.05 -24.44
CA ASN A 41 7.07 -18.29 -24.26
C ASN A 41 7.11 -16.95 -25.01
N ILE A 42 8.20 -16.18 -24.87
CA ILE A 42 8.29 -14.89 -25.57
C ILE A 42 8.37 -15.10 -27.08
N ARG A 43 9.10 -16.12 -27.56
CA ARG A 43 9.20 -16.45 -28.98
C ARG A 43 7.84 -16.83 -29.57
N ASP A 44 7.02 -17.56 -28.81
CA ASP A 44 5.65 -17.95 -29.16
C ASP A 44 4.64 -16.78 -29.03
N GLY A 45 5.12 -15.57 -28.73
CA GLY A 45 4.31 -14.37 -28.54
C GLY A 45 3.52 -14.32 -27.24
N LEU A 46 3.81 -15.20 -26.29
CA LEU A 46 3.23 -15.16 -24.95
C LEU A 46 3.93 -14.08 -24.11
N PRO A 47 3.17 -13.33 -23.29
CA PRO A 47 3.74 -12.27 -22.48
C PRO A 47 4.63 -12.83 -21.36
N VAL A 48 5.86 -12.34 -21.27
CA VAL A 48 6.82 -12.68 -20.23
C VAL A 48 7.03 -11.49 -19.31
N MET A 49 6.65 -11.66 -18.05
CA MET A 49 6.85 -10.65 -17.01
C MET A 49 8.22 -10.87 -16.35
N ARG A 50 9.07 -9.85 -16.33
CA ARG A 50 10.38 -9.87 -15.67
C ARG A 50 10.51 -8.73 -14.67
N ALA A 51 10.99 -9.04 -13.47
CA ALA A 51 11.40 -8.04 -12.49
C ALA A 51 12.93 -7.91 -12.47
N TYR A 52 13.40 -6.69 -12.22
CA TYR A 52 14.80 -6.28 -12.26
C TYR A 52 15.12 -5.45 -11.03
N LYS A 53 16.30 -5.65 -10.45
CA LYS A 53 16.79 -4.82 -9.34
C LYS A 53 17.24 -3.45 -9.85
N VAL A 54 16.70 -2.37 -9.28
CA VAL A 54 16.99 -1.00 -9.70
C VAL A 54 18.49 -0.72 -9.70
N GLU A 55 19.19 -1.07 -8.61
CA GLU A 55 20.62 -0.77 -8.41
C GLU A 55 21.56 -1.35 -9.47
N GLN A 56 21.15 -2.42 -10.15
CA GLN A 56 22.00 -3.14 -11.11
C GLN A 56 21.83 -2.61 -12.53
N PHE A 57 20.60 -2.19 -12.89
CA PHE A 57 20.25 -1.78 -14.24
C PHE A 57 20.15 -0.27 -14.40
N MET A 58 20.17 0.48 -13.31
CA MET A 58 20.05 1.93 -13.29
C MET A 58 21.15 2.57 -12.45
N PRO A 59 22.16 3.20 -13.07
CA PRO A 59 23.15 3.95 -12.32
C PRO A 59 22.49 5.13 -11.60
N HIS A 60 23.04 5.46 -10.43
CA HIS A 60 22.54 6.48 -9.51
C HIS A 60 22.35 7.88 -10.14
N SER A 61 23.01 8.16 -11.26
CA SER A 61 22.98 9.46 -11.96
C SER A 61 21.76 9.66 -12.88
N ILE A 62 21.01 8.60 -13.20
CA ILE A 62 19.94 8.65 -14.22
C ILE A 62 18.56 8.96 -13.63
N PHE A 63 18.42 8.92 -12.30
CA PHE A 63 17.13 9.17 -11.65
C PHE A 63 16.71 10.63 -11.77
N THR A 64 15.63 10.88 -12.49
CA THR A 64 14.77 12.02 -12.21
C THR A 64 14.18 11.83 -10.81
N SER A 65 13.98 12.92 -10.05
CA SER A 65 13.53 12.91 -8.65
C SER A 65 12.32 12.01 -8.34
N ASP A 66 11.49 11.71 -9.34
CA ASP A 66 10.27 10.92 -9.19
C ASP A 66 10.51 9.41 -9.05
N ALA A 67 11.53 8.86 -9.72
CA ALA A 67 11.83 7.42 -9.67
C ALA A 67 12.56 7.02 -8.38
N ARG A 68 13.13 8.01 -7.67
CA ARG A 68 13.81 7.84 -6.38
C ARG A 68 13.01 8.41 -5.21
N ARG A 69 11.67 8.45 -5.31
CA ARG A 69 10.88 8.40 -4.06
C ARG A 69 11.44 7.22 -3.25
N PRO A 70 11.91 7.44 -2.02
CA PRO A 70 13.16 6.85 -1.50
C PRO A 70 13.18 5.33 -1.21
N LEU A 71 12.30 4.52 -1.79
CA LEU A 71 12.04 3.15 -1.33
C LEU A 71 11.94 2.07 -2.43
N LYS A 72 12.12 2.39 -3.73
CA LYS A 72 11.92 1.40 -4.81
C LYS A 72 13.20 0.64 -5.13
N ASP A 73 13.22 -0.66 -4.81
CA ASP A 73 14.38 -1.54 -4.99
C ASP A 73 14.31 -2.36 -6.28
N ALA A 74 13.11 -2.51 -6.84
CA ALA A 74 12.87 -3.32 -8.02
C ALA A 74 11.83 -2.69 -8.96
N PHE A 75 11.87 -3.08 -10.22
CA PHE A 75 10.86 -2.74 -11.22
C PHE A 75 10.55 -3.94 -12.10
N ALA A 76 9.35 -3.98 -12.68
CA ALA A 76 8.91 -5.07 -13.53
C ALA A 76 8.44 -4.59 -14.91
N ILE A 77 8.84 -5.34 -15.95
CA ILE A 77 8.58 -5.09 -17.36
C ILE A 77 7.98 -6.33 -18.01
N LYS A 78 6.86 -6.14 -18.71
CA LYS A 78 6.19 -7.19 -19.48
C LYS A 78 6.70 -7.12 -20.91
N TRP A 79 7.31 -8.20 -21.36
CA TRP A 79 7.85 -8.35 -22.70
C TRP A 79 6.91 -9.23 -23.51
N THR A 80 6.55 -8.80 -24.71
CA THR A 80 5.79 -9.61 -25.66
C THR A 80 6.43 -9.42 -27.03
N TYR A 81 6.66 -10.50 -27.76
CA TYR A 81 7.15 -10.42 -29.13
C TYR A 81 6.02 -10.73 -30.10
N ASP A 82 5.83 -9.86 -31.08
CA ASP A 82 4.90 -10.09 -32.19
C ASP A 82 5.72 -10.46 -33.42
N GLU A 83 5.71 -11.76 -33.73
CA GLU A 83 6.43 -12.35 -34.87
C GLU A 83 5.95 -11.78 -36.20
N ASN A 84 4.64 -11.50 -36.34
CA ASN A 84 4.08 -11.03 -37.62
C ASN A 84 4.62 -9.66 -38.02
N ASN A 85 4.80 -8.78 -37.04
CA ASN A 85 5.29 -7.42 -37.26
C ASN A 85 6.79 -7.29 -36.96
N ASN A 86 7.43 -8.38 -36.52
CA ASN A 86 8.77 -8.40 -35.95
C ASN A 86 8.99 -7.29 -34.91
N THR A 87 8.02 -7.11 -34.02
CA THR A 87 8.04 -6.03 -33.02
C THR A 87 8.12 -6.57 -31.61
N LEU A 88 8.98 -5.96 -30.80
CA LEU A 88 8.95 -6.16 -29.37
C LEU A 88 8.05 -5.11 -28.72
N LEU A 89 7.04 -5.61 -28.01
CA LEU A 89 6.14 -4.83 -27.17
C LEU A 89 6.67 -4.82 -25.74
N VAL A 90 6.61 -3.65 -25.12
CA VAL A 90 6.95 -3.46 -23.71
C VAL A 90 5.72 -2.93 -23.00
N ASN A 91 5.22 -3.69 -22.03
CA ASN A 91 3.95 -3.42 -21.35
C ASN A 91 2.79 -3.18 -22.33
N ASP A 92 2.70 -4.05 -23.33
CA ASP A 92 1.67 -4.05 -24.39
C ASP A 92 1.72 -2.85 -25.35
N ILE A 93 2.77 -2.04 -25.28
CA ILE A 93 3.01 -0.92 -26.19
C ILE A 93 4.08 -1.31 -27.20
N PRO A 94 3.84 -1.20 -28.52
CA PRO A 94 4.83 -1.51 -29.54
C PRO A 94 5.93 -0.44 -29.54
N HIS A 95 7.15 -0.81 -29.15
CA HIS A 95 8.25 0.14 -29.03
C HIS A 95 9.36 -0.08 -30.06
N PHE A 96 9.70 -1.34 -30.35
CA PHE A 96 10.89 -1.65 -31.12
C PHE A 96 10.55 -2.54 -32.31
N ARG A 97 10.59 -1.98 -33.51
CA ARG A 97 10.56 -2.77 -34.74
C ARG A 97 11.95 -3.29 -35.04
N LEU A 98 12.13 -4.60 -34.93
CA LEU A 98 13.39 -5.26 -35.23
C LEU A 98 13.49 -5.35 -36.75
N HIS A 99 14.42 -4.64 -37.36
CA HIS A 99 14.66 -4.72 -38.80
C HIS A 99 15.90 -5.57 -39.01
N PRO A 100 15.76 -6.84 -39.46
CA PRO A 100 16.90 -7.71 -39.71
C PRO A 100 17.73 -7.22 -40.91
N GLU A 101 17.14 -6.40 -41.78
CA GLU A 101 17.78 -5.80 -42.93
C GLU A 101 18.53 -4.52 -42.54
N TYR A 102 19.56 -4.64 -41.69
CA TYR A 102 20.52 -3.56 -41.57
C TYR A 102 21.55 -3.72 -42.69
N ASN A 103 21.45 -2.85 -43.69
CA ASN A 103 22.22 -2.94 -44.93
C ASN A 103 23.73 -2.92 -44.61
N ASN A 104 24.43 -4.00 -45.00
CA ASN A 104 25.82 -4.33 -44.66
C ASN A 104 26.89 -3.32 -45.14
N SER A 105 26.49 -2.20 -45.75
CA SER A 105 27.39 -1.35 -46.50
C SER A 105 28.19 -0.34 -45.66
N HIS A 106 27.86 -0.10 -44.38
CA HIS A 106 28.54 0.92 -43.57
C HIS A 106 28.58 0.62 -42.04
N MET A 107 28.91 -0.60 -41.61
CA MET A 107 29.17 -0.83 -40.17
C MET A 107 30.67 -0.77 -39.87
N GLN A 108 31.09 0.39 -39.35
CA GLN A 108 32.17 0.45 -38.37
C GLN A 108 31.70 -0.26 -37.09
N ASP A 109 32.63 -0.79 -36.28
CA ASP A 109 32.42 -1.57 -35.04
C ASP A 109 31.57 -0.90 -33.93
N GLU A 110 30.91 0.22 -34.22
CA GLU A 110 30.15 0.98 -33.24
C GLU A 110 28.69 0.51 -33.16
N PRO A 111 28.16 0.29 -31.94
CA PRO A 111 26.76 -0.06 -31.74
C PRO A 111 25.84 1.07 -32.21
N VAL A 112 24.88 0.75 -33.07
CA VAL A 112 23.84 1.69 -33.50
C VAL A 112 22.84 1.85 -32.36
N MET A 113 22.78 3.06 -31.82
CA MET A 113 21.89 3.40 -30.71
C MET A 113 20.56 3.93 -31.23
N GLY A 114 19.46 3.24 -30.92
CA GLY A 114 18.11 3.70 -31.19
C GLY A 114 17.72 4.94 -30.37
N GLN A 115 16.60 5.57 -30.74
CA GLN A 115 16.06 6.69 -29.96
C GLN A 115 15.52 6.21 -28.60
N PRO A 116 15.76 6.95 -27.49
CA PRO A 116 15.14 6.63 -26.21
C PRO A 116 13.62 6.72 -26.32
N THR A 117 12.93 5.70 -25.80
CA THR A 117 11.48 5.65 -25.76
C THR A 117 10.99 5.54 -24.32
N THR A 118 10.00 6.35 -23.96
CA THR A 118 9.46 6.35 -22.59
C THR A 118 8.46 5.21 -22.42
N VAL A 119 8.66 4.39 -21.39
CA VAL A 119 7.87 3.20 -21.07
C VAL A 119 7.41 3.29 -19.62
N PRO A 120 6.10 3.16 -19.34
CA PRO A 120 5.63 3.02 -17.98
C PRO A 120 6.01 1.64 -17.46
N VAL A 121 6.53 1.55 -16.25
CA VAL A 121 6.90 0.29 -15.60
C VAL A 121 6.27 0.17 -14.23
N PHE A 122 6.13 -1.06 -13.75
CA PHE A 122 5.73 -1.30 -12.37
C PHE A 122 6.95 -1.18 -11.47
N VAL A 123 6.82 -0.48 -10.34
CA VAL A 123 7.88 -0.42 -9.34
C VAL A 123 7.46 -1.10 -8.05
N GLY A 124 8.43 -1.69 -7.34
CA GLY A 124 8.22 -2.40 -6.10
C GLY A 124 9.34 -2.17 -5.09
N ASN A 125 9.00 -2.34 -3.82
CA ASN A 125 9.97 -2.35 -2.72
C ASN A 125 10.29 -3.80 -2.36
N LEU A 126 11.50 -4.02 -1.86
CA LEU A 126 11.90 -5.27 -1.21
C LEU A 126 12.08 -5.06 0.30
N ASP A 127 11.43 -4.03 0.85
CA ASP A 127 11.58 -3.47 2.20
C ASP A 127 11.06 -4.38 3.32
N GLY A 128 11.61 -5.59 3.44
CA GLY A 128 11.48 -6.47 4.61
C GLY A 128 10.08 -7.00 4.94
N ILE A 129 9.02 -6.43 4.36
CA ILE A 129 7.64 -6.91 4.44
C ILE A 129 7.49 -8.17 3.58
N ASN A 130 8.27 -8.26 2.49
CA ASN A 130 8.32 -9.47 1.69
C ASN A 130 9.05 -10.58 2.45
N LEU A 131 8.46 -11.77 2.45
CA LEU A 131 9.07 -12.97 3.03
C LEU A 131 10.42 -13.24 2.33
N PRO A 132 11.48 -13.64 3.06
CA PRO A 132 12.83 -13.74 2.51
C PRO A 132 12.99 -14.81 1.43
N TRP A 133 12.06 -15.76 1.34
CA TRP A 133 12.03 -16.79 0.28
C TRP A 133 11.14 -16.43 -0.90
N LEU A 134 10.49 -15.26 -0.91
CA LEU A 134 9.77 -14.81 -2.10
C LEU A 134 10.77 -14.41 -3.18
N ASN A 135 10.51 -14.89 -4.39
CA ASN A 135 11.25 -14.46 -5.55
C ASN A 135 11.04 -12.95 -5.79
N LEU A 136 12.07 -12.28 -6.33
CA LEU A 136 12.10 -10.86 -6.65
C LEU A 136 10.85 -10.41 -7.43
N ALA A 137 10.44 -11.20 -8.42
CA ALA A 137 9.27 -10.89 -9.25
C ALA A 137 7.95 -10.99 -8.48
N ASP A 138 7.80 -12.04 -7.66
CA ASP A 138 6.59 -12.21 -6.85
C ASP A 138 6.43 -11.02 -5.89
N ALA A 139 7.50 -10.67 -5.18
CA ALA A 139 7.54 -9.53 -4.26
C ALA A 139 7.18 -8.20 -4.95
N THR A 140 7.81 -7.93 -6.11
CA THR A 140 7.59 -6.69 -6.88
C THR A 140 6.15 -6.58 -7.38
N LEU A 141 5.59 -7.66 -7.91
CA LEU A 141 4.25 -7.66 -8.51
C LEU A 141 3.14 -7.76 -7.47
N MET A 142 3.38 -8.40 -6.33
CA MET A 142 2.43 -8.42 -5.23
C MET A 142 2.17 -7.03 -4.67
N LEU A 143 3.21 -6.20 -4.54
CA LEU A 143 3.04 -4.84 -4.03
C LEU A 143 2.08 -4.03 -4.93
N ARG A 144 2.24 -4.16 -6.25
CA ARG A 144 1.34 -3.55 -7.25
C ARG A 144 -0.13 -3.93 -6.99
N ASP A 145 -0.38 -5.21 -6.71
CA ASP A 145 -1.74 -5.73 -6.57
C ASP A 145 -2.38 -5.39 -5.20
N ILE A 146 -1.57 -5.11 -4.17
CA ILE A 146 -2.02 -4.75 -2.80
C ILE A 146 -2.20 -3.23 -2.62
N MET A 147 -1.44 -2.42 -3.35
CA MET A 147 -1.52 -0.96 -3.30
C MET A 147 -2.65 -0.25 -4.09
N PRO A 148 -3.71 -0.87 -4.69
CA PRO A 148 -4.75 -0.12 -5.41
C PRO A 148 -5.38 1.04 -4.65
N ILE A 149 -5.34 1.03 -3.32
CA ILE A 149 -5.86 2.09 -2.44
C ILE A 149 -5.16 3.44 -2.69
N HIS A 150 -3.88 3.45 -3.09
CA HIS A 150 -3.12 4.68 -3.38
C HIS A 150 -2.85 4.88 -4.88
N GLY A 151 -3.43 4.02 -5.72
CA GLY A 151 -3.14 3.93 -7.14
C GLY A 151 -1.91 3.05 -7.42
N PRO A 152 -1.86 2.36 -8.57
CA PRO A 152 -0.67 1.65 -9.00
C PRO A 152 0.50 2.64 -9.11
N GLU A 153 1.57 2.38 -8.36
CA GLU A 153 2.80 3.15 -8.48
C GLU A 153 3.51 2.74 -9.77
N TYR A 154 3.33 3.58 -10.80
CA TYR A 154 4.08 3.49 -12.04
C TYR A 154 5.28 4.43 -11.96
N ALA A 155 6.43 3.97 -12.47
CA ALA A 155 7.51 4.86 -12.86
C ALA A 155 7.62 4.89 -14.38
N THR A 156 8.03 6.01 -14.95
CA THR A 156 8.30 6.10 -16.39
C THR A 156 9.79 6.04 -16.62
N PHE A 157 10.25 5.05 -17.39
CA PHE A 157 11.66 4.91 -17.76
C PHE A 157 11.85 5.20 -19.23
N LYS A 158 12.98 5.80 -19.59
CA LYS A 158 13.38 5.89 -20.99
C LYS A 158 14.18 4.63 -21.31
N LEU A 159 13.67 3.75 -22.14
CA LEU A 159 14.39 2.58 -22.65
C LEU A 159 15.08 2.94 -23.96
N ARG A 160 16.28 2.41 -24.19
CA ARG A 160 17.01 2.54 -25.44
C ARG A 160 17.46 1.17 -25.91
N VAL A 161 17.32 0.90 -27.20
CA VAL A 161 17.86 -0.30 -27.84
C VAL A 161 19.19 0.05 -28.49
N ALA A 162 20.21 -0.77 -28.23
CA ALA A 162 21.45 -0.77 -28.97
C ALA A 162 21.45 -2.00 -29.88
N GLY A 163 21.71 -1.82 -31.18
CA GLY A 163 21.96 -2.92 -32.10
C GLY A 163 23.43 -2.92 -32.49
N ALA A 164 24.09 -4.07 -32.41
CA ALA A 164 25.43 -4.25 -32.96
C ALA A 164 25.49 -5.56 -33.74
N MET A 165 25.99 -5.47 -34.98
CA MET A 165 26.49 -6.66 -35.65
C MET A 165 27.82 -6.99 -35.00
N ARG A 166 27.86 -7.98 -34.10
CA ARG A 166 29.15 -8.42 -33.58
C ARG A 166 29.82 -9.24 -34.67
N HIS A 167 31.11 -8.97 -34.91
CA HIS A 167 32.03 -9.83 -35.67
C HIS A 167 32.29 -11.19 -34.98
N ARG A 168 31.25 -11.80 -34.42
CA ARG A 168 31.28 -13.23 -34.15
C ARG A 168 31.29 -13.91 -35.54
N LYS A 169 32.13 -14.92 -35.71
CA LYS A 169 32.40 -15.55 -37.03
C LYS A 169 31.15 -16.10 -37.73
N ASP A 170 30.04 -16.16 -37.00
CA ASP A 170 28.72 -16.59 -37.42
C ASP A 170 27.85 -15.47 -38.04
N GLY A 171 28.23 -14.19 -37.94
CA GLY A 171 27.43 -13.08 -38.50
C GLY A 171 26.13 -12.81 -37.75
N ALA A 172 26.02 -13.21 -36.48
CA ALA A 172 24.82 -12.99 -35.68
C ALA A 172 24.60 -11.50 -35.35
N LEU A 173 23.35 -11.04 -35.46
CA LEU A 173 22.94 -9.68 -35.11
C LEU A 173 22.39 -9.66 -33.68
N ILE A 174 22.97 -8.81 -32.82
CA ILE A 174 22.62 -8.75 -31.40
C ILE A 174 21.98 -7.40 -31.10
N TYR A 175 20.78 -7.43 -30.52
CA TYR A 175 20.11 -6.27 -29.96
C TYR A 175 20.10 -6.35 -28.43
N GLU A 176 20.58 -5.31 -27.78
CA GLU A 176 20.62 -5.20 -26.32
C GLU A 176 19.74 -4.02 -25.89
N MET A 177 18.90 -4.24 -24.88
CA MET A 177 17.99 -3.23 -24.36
C MET A 177 18.49 -2.67 -23.04
N PHE A 178 18.56 -1.34 -22.94
CA PHE A 178 19.10 -0.64 -21.78
C PHE A 178 18.14 0.44 -21.28
N VAL A 179 18.34 0.85 -20.04
CA VAL A 179 17.74 2.07 -19.49
C VAL A 179 18.59 3.26 -19.92
N ALA A 180 17.95 4.29 -20.45
CA ALA A 180 18.61 5.49 -20.94
C ALA A 180 18.81 6.53 -19.83
N PRO A 181 19.86 7.38 -19.94
CA PRO A 181 20.89 7.39 -20.98
C PRO A 181 21.91 6.25 -20.84
N PRO A 182 22.23 5.51 -21.92
CA PRO A 182 23.46 4.74 -21.96
C PRO A 182 24.65 5.69 -22.15
N PRO A 183 25.74 5.58 -21.37
CA PRO A 183 26.81 6.56 -21.35
C PRO A 183 27.74 6.44 -22.57
N ALA A 184 28.05 7.57 -23.20
CA ALA A 184 28.79 7.68 -24.46
C ALA A 184 30.28 7.23 -24.42
N ALA A 185 30.83 6.81 -23.28
CA ALA A 185 32.24 6.39 -23.18
C ALA A 185 32.55 5.38 -22.05
N SER A 186 31.55 4.89 -21.31
CA SER A 186 31.75 3.96 -20.18
C SER A 186 30.68 2.86 -20.09
N ALA A 187 30.02 2.58 -21.22
CA ALA A 187 28.86 1.70 -21.36
C ALA A 187 29.11 0.20 -21.11
N HIS A 188 30.34 -0.22 -20.83
CA HIS A 188 30.66 -1.64 -20.68
C HIS A 188 30.25 -2.28 -19.34
N HIS A 189 29.56 -1.55 -18.46
CA HIS A 189 29.27 -2.05 -17.10
C HIS A 189 27.79 -2.24 -16.76
N LEU A 190 26.85 -1.76 -17.59
CA LEU A 190 25.44 -1.97 -17.31
C LEU A 190 24.93 -3.23 -18.01
N PRO A 191 24.35 -4.20 -17.28
CA PRO A 191 23.74 -5.36 -17.89
C PRO A 191 22.52 -4.95 -18.73
N ALA A 192 22.35 -5.57 -19.89
CA ALA A 192 21.16 -5.40 -20.72
C ALA A 192 19.93 -5.98 -20.00
N LEU A 193 18.75 -5.36 -20.14
CA LEU A 193 17.50 -5.87 -19.60
C LEU A 193 16.99 -7.11 -20.35
N LEU A 194 17.27 -7.12 -21.65
CA LEU A 194 16.93 -8.18 -22.60
C LEU A 194 17.96 -8.11 -23.73
N THR A 195 18.48 -9.27 -24.11
CA THR A 195 19.33 -9.45 -25.28
C THR A 195 18.58 -10.30 -26.28
N LEU A 196 18.52 -9.86 -27.53
CA LEU A 196 17.93 -10.59 -28.63
C LEU A 196 19.03 -10.91 -29.63
N THR A 197 19.17 -12.16 -30.03
CA THR A 197 20.18 -12.59 -30.99
C THR A 197 19.50 -13.20 -32.21
N TYR A 198 19.81 -12.68 -33.38
CA TYR A 198 19.44 -13.25 -34.67
C TYR A 198 20.63 -13.99 -35.24
N GLU A 199 20.60 -15.32 -35.19
CA GLU A 199 21.63 -16.16 -35.79
C GLU A 199 21.21 -16.55 -37.22
N PRO A 200 22.11 -16.48 -38.21
CA PRO A 200 21.77 -16.88 -39.57
C PRO A 200 21.48 -18.38 -39.62
N GLY A 201 20.36 -18.72 -40.25
CA GLY A 201 19.89 -20.11 -40.38
C GLY A 201 18.98 -20.60 -39.23
N ILE A 202 18.82 -19.82 -38.15
CA ILE A 202 17.80 -20.08 -37.13
C ILE A 202 16.54 -19.28 -37.47
N LEU A 203 15.38 -19.95 -37.41
CA LEU A 203 14.08 -19.32 -37.61
C LEU A 203 13.72 -18.44 -36.40
N GLY A 204 13.96 -17.13 -36.51
CA GLY A 204 13.56 -16.13 -35.52
C GLY A 204 14.62 -15.81 -34.46
N PRO A 205 14.36 -14.79 -33.64
CA PRO A 205 15.30 -14.36 -32.60
C PRO A 205 15.35 -15.33 -31.42
N THR A 206 16.52 -15.47 -30.84
CA THR A 206 16.69 -16.01 -29.49
C THR A 206 16.66 -14.87 -28.48
N PHE A 207 16.01 -15.10 -27.34
CA PHE A 207 15.87 -14.11 -26.28
C PHE A 207 16.71 -14.57 -25.11
N GLN A 208 17.43 -13.65 -24.49
CA GLN A 208 18.20 -13.93 -23.28
C GLN A 208 17.96 -12.82 -22.27
N PHE A 209 17.65 -13.23 -21.05
CA PHE A 209 17.44 -12.33 -19.94
C PHE A 209 18.61 -12.43 -18.94
N PRO A 210 18.85 -11.38 -18.14
CA PRO A 210 19.83 -11.43 -17.07
C PRO A 210 19.52 -12.52 -16.06
N GLN A 211 20.56 -13.18 -15.55
CA GLN A 211 20.37 -14.28 -14.60
C GLN A 211 19.92 -13.78 -13.21
N THR A 212 19.32 -14.69 -12.45
CA THR A 212 19.06 -14.51 -11.02
C THR A 212 20.38 -14.29 -10.27
N PRO A 213 20.45 -13.41 -9.26
CA PRO A 213 19.34 -12.80 -8.53
C PRO A 213 18.97 -11.38 -9.01
N PHE A 214 19.49 -10.93 -10.15
CA PHE A 214 19.32 -9.55 -10.61
C PHE A 214 18.07 -9.34 -11.44
N SER A 215 17.67 -10.37 -12.18
CA SER A 215 16.34 -10.46 -12.76
C SER A 215 15.65 -11.76 -12.35
N ALA A 216 14.32 -11.74 -12.34
CA ALA A 216 13.52 -12.90 -12.06
C ALA A 216 12.16 -12.84 -12.76
N SER A 217 11.56 -14.01 -12.98
CA SER A 217 10.18 -14.16 -13.44
C SER A 217 9.27 -14.55 -12.28
N PRO A 218 7.96 -14.26 -12.35
CA PRO A 218 6.99 -14.73 -11.37
C PRO A 218 7.09 -16.24 -11.19
N SER A 219 6.99 -16.71 -9.96
CA SER A 219 7.00 -18.13 -9.68
C SER A 219 5.76 -18.82 -10.23
N ILE A 220 5.83 -20.14 -10.43
CA ILE A 220 4.68 -20.96 -10.83
C ILE A 220 3.52 -20.83 -9.81
N THR A 221 3.85 -20.58 -8.55
CA THR A 221 2.89 -20.40 -7.46
C THR A 221 2.31 -19.00 -7.35
N PHE A 222 2.83 -18.04 -8.11
CA PHE A 222 2.41 -16.63 -8.05
C PHE A 222 0.89 -16.43 -8.21
N PRO A 223 0.18 -17.12 -9.13
CA PRO A 223 -1.27 -16.97 -9.25
C PRO A 223 -2.03 -17.36 -7.97
N ILE A 224 -1.56 -18.40 -7.26
CA ILE A 224 -2.16 -18.85 -6.00
C ILE A 224 -1.92 -17.79 -4.91
N ARG A 225 -0.69 -17.28 -4.79
CA ARG A 225 -0.37 -16.20 -3.84
C ARG A 225 -1.24 -14.97 -4.09
N ARG A 226 -1.34 -14.56 -5.35
CA ARG A 226 -2.15 -13.44 -5.78
C ARG A 226 -3.62 -13.63 -5.41
N ALA A 227 -4.17 -14.82 -5.62
CA ALA A 227 -5.54 -15.14 -5.22
C ALA A 227 -5.74 -15.04 -3.70
N ILE A 228 -4.80 -15.58 -2.91
CA ILE A 228 -4.85 -15.48 -1.43
C ILE A 228 -4.82 -14.00 -1.01
N VAL A 229 -3.96 -13.20 -1.61
CA VAL A 229 -3.84 -11.77 -1.33
C VAL A 229 -5.13 -11.03 -1.66
N TYR A 230 -5.79 -11.33 -2.78
CA TYR A 230 -7.10 -10.73 -3.11
C TYR A 230 -8.20 -11.08 -2.10
N ILE A 231 -8.12 -12.24 -1.44
CA ILE A 231 -9.04 -12.63 -0.38
C ILE A 231 -8.67 -11.95 0.94
N LEU A 232 -7.38 -11.90 1.28
CA LEU A 232 -6.90 -11.36 2.55
C LEU A 232 -6.91 -9.83 2.60
N ALA A 233 -6.61 -9.15 1.50
CA ALA A 233 -6.48 -7.69 1.48
C ALA A 233 -7.77 -6.98 1.93
N PRO A 234 -8.98 -7.31 1.42
CA PRO A 234 -10.22 -6.73 1.94
C PRO A 234 -10.40 -6.98 3.43
N VAL A 235 -10.09 -8.18 3.92
CA VAL A 235 -10.21 -8.51 5.36
C VAL A 235 -9.28 -7.63 6.19
N VAL A 236 -8.01 -7.50 5.79
CA VAL A 236 -7.02 -6.67 6.47
C VAL A 236 -7.44 -5.20 6.45
N PHE A 237 -7.85 -4.67 5.31
CA PHE A 237 -8.19 -3.24 5.17
C PHE A 237 -9.58 -2.85 5.70
N THR A 238 -10.49 -3.80 5.94
CA THR A 238 -11.83 -3.51 6.47
C THR A 238 -12.00 -3.96 7.91
N VAL A 239 -11.65 -5.22 8.21
CA VAL A 239 -11.90 -5.83 9.51
C VAL A 239 -10.95 -5.29 10.56
N ILE A 240 -9.65 -5.14 10.25
CA ILE A 240 -8.69 -4.64 11.25
C ILE A 240 -9.00 -3.20 11.64
N PRO A 241 -9.20 -2.24 10.72
CA PRO A 241 -9.61 -0.89 11.10
C PRO A 241 -10.93 -0.86 11.85
N ALA A 242 -11.92 -1.67 11.47
CA ALA A 242 -13.19 -1.76 12.20
C ALA A 242 -13.00 -2.26 13.63
N LEU A 243 -12.17 -3.29 13.85
CA LEU A 243 -11.82 -3.79 15.17
C LEU A 243 -11.03 -2.75 15.99
N MET A 244 -10.13 -2.00 15.36
CA MET A 244 -9.41 -0.90 16.02
C MET A 244 -10.39 0.19 16.46
N ILE A 245 -11.29 0.63 15.58
CA ILE A 245 -12.33 1.63 15.90
C ILE A 245 -13.22 1.13 17.05
N ALA A 246 -13.67 -0.12 17.00
CA ALA A 246 -14.46 -0.74 18.06
C ALA A 246 -13.68 -0.79 19.39
N GLY A 247 -12.41 -1.18 19.35
CA GLY A 247 -11.53 -1.17 20.52
C GLY A 247 -11.34 0.22 21.11
N TYR A 248 -11.17 1.24 20.28
CA TYR A 248 -11.11 2.63 20.71
C TYR A 248 -12.44 3.09 21.34
N ALA A 249 -13.58 2.73 20.75
CA ALA A 249 -14.89 3.05 21.31
C ALA A 249 -15.11 2.42 22.69
N VAL A 250 -14.75 1.13 22.86
CA VAL A 250 -14.81 0.43 24.15
C VAL A 250 -13.90 1.11 25.18
N ARG A 251 -12.68 1.49 24.78
CA ARG A 251 -11.74 2.22 25.63
C ARG A 251 -12.31 3.56 26.08
N ILE A 252 -12.91 4.34 25.18
CA ILE A 252 -13.54 5.62 25.50
C ILE A 252 -14.71 5.42 26.47
N ALA A 253 -15.61 4.47 26.18
CA ALA A 253 -16.74 4.16 27.04
C ALA A 253 -16.31 3.76 28.46
N PHE A 254 -15.24 2.97 28.58
CA PHE A 254 -14.64 2.62 29.86
C PHE A 254 -14.20 3.87 30.65
N TRP A 255 -13.43 4.77 30.03
CA TRP A 255 -12.95 5.98 30.71
C TRP A 255 -14.08 6.96 31.06
N VAL A 256 -15.10 7.09 30.22
CA VAL A 256 -16.31 7.87 30.53
C VAL A 256 -17.02 7.30 31.75
N THR A 257 -17.17 5.98 31.82
CA THR A 257 -17.81 5.29 32.96
C THR A 257 -17.03 5.50 34.25
N VAL A 258 -15.69 5.37 34.21
CA VAL A 258 -14.81 5.63 35.35
C VAL A 258 -14.91 7.09 35.79
N GLY A 259 -14.85 8.04 34.86
CA GLY A 259 -14.97 9.48 35.16
C GLY A 259 -16.31 9.82 35.79
N TRP A 260 -17.41 9.26 35.29
CA TRP A 260 -18.74 9.43 35.86
C TRP A 260 -18.84 8.87 37.28
N LEU A 261 -18.27 7.69 37.53
CA LEU A 261 -18.27 7.07 38.85
C LEU A 261 -17.46 7.89 39.87
N LEU A 262 -16.28 8.38 39.49
CA LEU A 262 -15.46 9.26 40.33
C LEU A 262 -16.19 10.57 40.65
N TRP A 263 -16.86 11.17 39.66
CA TRP A 263 -17.67 12.36 39.86
C TRP A 263 -18.82 12.11 40.83
N ALA A 264 -19.53 10.99 40.70
CA ALA A 264 -20.61 10.61 41.60
C ALA A 264 -20.12 10.42 43.05
N ILE A 265 -18.94 9.82 43.24
CA ILE A 265 -18.31 9.65 44.56
C ILE A 265 -17.93 11.00 45.17
N ALA A 266 -17.26 11.87 44.40
CA ALA A 266 -16.84 13.19 44.86
C ALA A 266 -18.05 14.07 45.26
N PHE A 267 -19.09 14.08 44.41
CA PHE A 267 -20.31 14.83 44.68
C PHE A 267 -21.09 14.26 45.87
N GLY A 268 -21.15 12.93 46.00
CA GLY A 268 -21.74 12.25 47.15
C GLY A 268 -21.03 12.59 48.46
N SER A 269 -19.69 12.58 48.45
CA SER A 269 -18.86 12.99 49.60
C SER A 269 -19.12 14.45 50.00
N LEU A 270 -19.15 15.37 49.01
CA LEU A 270 -19.42 16.79 49.24
C LEU A 270 -20.81 17.02 49.87
N LYS A 271 -21.83 16.30 49.39
CA LYS A 271 -23.19 16.35 49.94
C LYS A 271 -23.24 15.84 51.38
N ASN A 272 -22.51 14.77 51.69
CA ASN A 272 -22.42 14.23 53.05
C ASN A 272 -21.69 15.20 54.00
N GLN A 273 -20.58 15.80 53.58
CA GLN A 273 -19.91 16.84 54.37
C GLN A 273 -20.84 18.03 54.63
N ARG A 274 -21.57 18.49 53.61
CA ARG A 274 -22.56 19.58 53.78
C ARG A 274 -23.65 19.20 54.78
N ARG A 275 -24.12 17.95 54.77
CA ARG A 275 -25.09 17.45 55.77
C ARG A 275 -24.49 17.40 57.17
N GLN A 276 -23.22 17.02 57.34
CA GLN A 276 -22.55 17.05 58.65
C GLN A 276 -22.40 18.48 59.17
N LEU A 277 -22.06 19.43 58.29
CA LEU A 277 -21.95 20.86 58.66
C LEU A 277 -23.31 21.49 58.99
N MET A 278 -24.38 21.14 58.28
CA MET A 278 -25.72 21.70 58.52
C MET A 278 -26.53 20.96 59.59
N GLY A 279 -26.36 19.65 59.72
CA GLY A 279 -27.07 18.79 60.69
C GLY A 279 -26.37 18.69 62.05
N GLY A 280 -25.11 19.12 62.13
CA GLY A 280 -24.36 19.28 63.37
C GLY A 280 -24.59 20.63 64.05
N ALA A 281 -25.55 21.45 63.61
CA ALA A 281 -26.04 22.54 64.43
C ALA A 281 -26.81 21.91 65.60
N PRO A 282 -26.28 21.90 66.83
CA PRO A 282 -27.00 21.35 67.96
C PRO A 282 -28.32 22.09 68.06
N SER A 283 -29.42 21.34 68.17
CA SER A 283 -30.73 21.84 68.58
C SER A 283 -30.71 22.28 70.04
N ALA A 284 -29.72 23.10 70.41
CA ALA A 284 -29.56 23.70 71.72
C ALA A 284 -30.25 25.08 71.75
N VAL A 285 -31.46 25.21 71.19
CA VAL A 285 -32.41 26.26 71.60
C VAL A 285 -33.86 25.77 71.41
N PRO A 286 -34.44 25.08 72.40
CA PRO A 286 -35.84 25.25 72.72
C PRO A 286 -35.93 25.81 74.14
N ALA A 287 -35.54 27.07 74.35
CA ALA A 287 -35.72 27.72 75.64
C ALA A 287 -35.92 29.24 75.61
N VAL A 288 -35.70 29.94 74.48
CA VAL A 288 -35.75 31.42 74.45
C VAL A 288 -36.78 31.97 73.45
N ALA A 289 -37.41 31.13 72.62
CA ALA A 289 -38.41 31.60 71.65
C ALA A 289 -39.85 31.63 72.19
N SER A 290 -40.11 31.13 73.42
CA SER A 290 -41.44 31.23 74.06
C SER A 290 -41.68 32.56 74.77
N ASP A 291 -40.65 33.38 75.02
CA ASP A 291 -40.81 34.65 75.76
C ASP A 291 -40.91 35.89 74.85
N ALA A 292 -40.47 35.80 73.60
CA ALA A 292 -40.49 36.95 72.68
C ALA A 292 -41.79 37.10 71.87
N GLN A 293 -42.73 36.15 71.97
CA GLN A 293 -43.99 36.18 71.22
C GLN A 293 -45.17 36.83 71.97
N ALA A 294 -44.92 37.37 73.18
CA ALA A 294 -45.93 38.06 73.99
C ALA A 294 -45.90 39.61 73.90
N GLU A 295 -44.83 40.24 73.40
CA GLU A 295 -44.69 41.71 73.49
C GLU A 295 -44.71 42.49 72.16
N GLY A 296 -44.70 41.83 71.00
CA GLY A 296 -44.58 42.53 69.71
C GLY A 296 -45.88 42.73 68.94
N LYS A 297 -47.03 42.85 69.63
CA LYS A 297 -48.37 42.97 69.00
C LYS A 297 -49.02 44.32 69.31
N ALA A 298 -48.29 45.40 69.14
CA ALA A 298 -48.83 46.76 69.05
C ALA A 298 -47.79 47.65 68.38
N ASP A 299 -47.86 47.78 67.07
CA ASP A 299 -47.96 49.11 66.45
C ASP A 299 -47.68 49.08 64.94
N ARG A 300 -48.52 49.86 64.25
CA ARG A 300 -48.35 50.47 62.92
C ARG A 300 -48.61 49.64 61.66
N GLU A 301 -49.90 49.72 61.27
CA GLU A 301 -50.38 50.54 60.15
C GLU A 301 -49.45 50.71 58.91
N GLN A 302 -49.85 50.05 57.81
CA GLN A 302 -50.16 50.56 56.44
C GLN A 302 -49.45 51.83 55.87
N PRO A 303 -49.41 52.05 54.52
CA PRO A 303 -49.94 51.25 53.38
C PRO A 303 -48.99 51.10 52.15
N GLU A 304 -49.41 50.21 51.22
CA GLU A 304 -49.34 50.12 49.73
C GLU A 304 -48.62 51.21 48.86
N PRO A 305 -48.53 51.08 47.49
CA PRO A 305 -48.51 49.93 46.55
C PRO A 305 -47.43 50.11 45.42
N GLY A 306 -47.25 49.13 44.53
CA GLY A 306 -46.43 49.36 43.32
C GLY A 306 -46.32 48.21 42.31
N LYS A 307 -47.03 48.36 41.18
CA LYS A 307 -46.93 47.64 39.89
C LYS A 307 -45.46 47.48 39.42
N THR A 308 -45.04 46.45 38.69
CA THR A 308 -45.24 46.19 37.24
C THR A 308 -44.74 44.75 36.91
N SER A 309 -45.46 43.89 36.17
CA SER A 309 -45.57 43.80 34.70
C SER A 309 -44.24 43.85 33.92
N GLY A 310 -43.86 42.74 33.30
CA GLY A 310 -42.98 42.71 32.11
C GLY A 310 -42.20 41.40 31.97
N VAL A 311 -42.58 40.44 31.12
CA VAL A 311 -42.41 40.34 29.65
C VAL A 311 -41.36 39.28 29.30
N ALA A 312 -41.76 38.46 28.34
CA ALA A 312 -41.05 37.41 27.61
C ALA A 312 -39.66 37.77 27.07
N GLY A 313 -38.86 36.74 26.81
CA GLY A 313 -37.67 36.80 25.97
C GLY A 313 -37.34 35.43 25.40
N ALA A 314 -37.80 35.19 24.18
CA ALA A 314 -37.37 34.11 23.30
C ALA A 314 -36.20 34.59 22.42
N ALA A 315 -35.24 33.70 22.15
CA ALA A 315 -34.28 33.69 21.04
C ALA A 315 -33.54 32.34 21.18
N ASP A 316 -33.56 31.37 20.28
CA ASP A 316 -33.43 31.35 18.81
C ASP A 316 -32.18 32.07 18.30
N ASN A 317 -31.16 31.29 17.93
CA ASN A 317 -30.38 31.52 16.73
C ASN A 317 -29.49 30.31 16.38
N MET A 318 -29.74 29.83 15.16
CA MET A 318 -28.84 29.07 14.31
C MET A 318 -27.60 29.92 13.92
N VAL A 319 -26.43 29.28 13.85
CA VAL A 319 -25.53 29.22 12.67
C VAL A 319 -24.80 27.88 12.71
#